data_AF-W2TZ18-F1
#
_entry.id   AF-W2TZ18-F1
#
_cell.length_a   1.000
_cell.length_b   1.000
_cell.length_c   1.000
_cell.angle_alpha   90.00
_cell.angle_beta   90.00
_cell.angle_gamma   90.00
#
_symmetry.space_group_name_H-M   'P 1'
#
loop_
_entity.id
_entity.type
_entity.pdbx_description
1 polymer ?
#
loop_
_entity_poly.entity_id
_entity_poly.type
_entity_poly.pdbx_seq_one_letter_code
_entity_poly.pdbx_strand_id
1 'polypeptide(L)'
;MASGTAKSLENHPLLGAAKLRQSLTKTRKLNTLLNAVKKFQDENGIKMDTLPPALQLLDLHKIKRHDLYEQAAMDISEHVVARIRELGENGSFESIKKLEEQLEKCFDMFPLPQFRPIVLENLKQLPKIPDNYLDTIMGDRDFYDACPLTVQQQIWLRNNDLFVEAFSPLIECYLK
;
A
#
# COMPACT_ATOMS: atom_id res chain seq x y z
N MET A 1 -1.82 4.10 21.44
CA MET A 1 -1.10 2.82 21.29
C MET A 1 -1.10 2.45 19.81
N ALA A 2 -0.15 2.97 19.04
CA ALA A 2 0.03 2.63 17.63
C ALA A 2 1.53 2.77 17.31
N SER A 3 2.32 1.83 17.83
CA SER A 3 3.78 1.82 17.75
C SER A 3 4.31 0.69 16.86
N GLY A 4 3.46 0.16 15.96
CA GLY A 4 3.77 -1.06 15.20
C GLY A 4 4.45 -0.88 13.84
N THR A 5 4.22 0.21 13.12
CA THR A 5 4.42 0.19 11.64
C THR A 5 5.37 1.27 11.10
N ALA A 6 6.25 1.84 11.92
CA ALA A 6 7.25 2.79 11.43
C ALA A 6 8.52 2.11 10.87
N LYS A 7 8.73 0.81 11.12
CA LYS A 7 9.96 0.10 10.72
C LYS A 7 10.01 -0.36 9.26
N SER A 8 8.89 -0.54 8.55
CA SER A 8 8.92 -1.02 7.15
C SER A 8 9.23 0.07 6.13
N LEU A 9 8.81 1.32 6.36
CA LEU A 9 8.95 2.37 5.35
C LEU A 9 10.39 2.87 5.19
N GLU A 10 11.24 2.72 6.22
CA GLU A 10 12.65 3.15 6.19
C GLU A 10 13.58 2.16 5.48
N ASN A 11 13.10 0.92 5.27
CA ASN A 11 13.81 -0.10 4.48
C ASN A 11 13.67 0.13 2.96
N HIS A 12 12.67 0.93 2.56
CA HIS A 12 12.53 1.41 1.19
C HIS A 12 13.25 2.75 1.02
N PRO A 13 13.54 3.18 -0.24
CA PRO A 13 14.10 4.50 -0.54
C PRO A 13 13.16 5.67 -0.19
N LEU A 14 12.14 5.44 0.65
CA LEU A 14 11.20 6.43 1.14
C LEU A 14 11.78 7.08 2.41
N LEU A 15 11.78 8.41 2.45
CA LEU A 15 12.21 9.15 3.62
C LEU A 15 11.16 9.00 4.74
N GLY A 16 11.38 8.03 5.62
CA GLY A 16 10.51 7.76 6.76
C GLY A 16 10.40 8.93 7.74
N ALA A 17 9.36 8.88 8.58
CA ALA A 17 9.05 9.92 9.56
C ALA A 17 10.19 10.17 10.55
N ALA A 18 11.06 9.19 10.85
CA ALA A 18 12.17 9.41 11.78
C ALA A 18 13.30 10.24 11.15
N LYS A 19 13.63 10.02 9.86
CA LYS A 19 14.60 10.86 9.14
C LYS A 19 14.11 12.30 9.00
N LEU A 20 12.82 12.49 8.72
CA LEU A 20 12.21 13.82 8.70
C LEU A 20 12.31 14.49 10.09
N ARG A 21 11.89 13.78 11.15
CA ARG A 21 11.99 14.29 12.54
C ARG A 21 13.42 14.63 12.92
N GLN A 22 14.41 13.81 12.57
CA GLN A 22 15.82 14.09 12.84
C GLN A 22 16.33 15.32 12.07
N SER A 23 15.94 15.49 10.80
CA SER A 23 16.30 16.66 10.00
C SER A 23 15.68 17.94 10.56
N LEU A 24 14.41 17.89 10.98
CA LEU A 24 13.71 19.02 11.57
C LEU A 24 14.22 19.35 12.99
N THR A 25 14.54 18.35 13.81
CA THR A 25 15.05 18.55 15.20
C THR A 25 16.45 19.16 15.22
N LYS A 26 17.30 18.84 14.23
CA LYS A 26 18.64 19.45 14.09
C LYS A 26 18.59 20.93 13.69
N THR A 27 17.44 21.42 13.20
CA THR A 27 17.31 22.73 12.58
C THR A 27 16.63 23.73 13.51
N ARG A 28 17.40 24.38 14.40
CA ARG A 28 16.90 25.25 15.50
C ARG A 28 16.48 26.67 15.07
N LYS A 29 16.70 27.08 13.82
CA LYS A 29 16.40 28.43 13.29
C LYS A 29 15.25 28.36 12.27
N LEU A 30 14.26 29.26 12.41
CA LEU A 30 13.05 29.32 11.58
C LEU A 30 13.33 29.42 10.07
N ASN A 31 14.33 30.23 9.67
CA ASN A 31 14.69 30.40 8.26
C ASN A 31 15.39 29.15 7.67
N THR A 32 16.17 28.45 8.48
CA THR A 32 16.81 27.20 8.07
C THR A 32 15.79 26.07 8.01
N LEU A 33 14.77 26.10 8.87
CA LEU A 33 13.64 25.15 8.85
C LEU A 33 12.83 25.28 7.57
N LEU A 34 12.47 26.50 7.16
CA LEU A 34 11.72 26.73 5.92
C LEU A 34 12.51 26.25 4.69
N ASN A 35 13.82 26.52 4.64
CA ASN A 35 14.68 26.05 3.57
C ASN A 35 14.87 24.52 3.57
N ALA A 36 14.95 23.90 4.76
CA ALA A 36 15.02 22.45 4.89
C ALA A 36 13.73 21.76 4.44
N VAL A 37 12.56 22.33 4.77
CA VAL A 37 11.26 21.84 4.30
C VAL A 37 11.15 22.02 2.79
N LYS A 38 11.58 23.15 2.24
CA LYS A 38 11.55 23.38 0.79
C LYS A 38 12.45 22.40 0.03
N LYS A 39 13.68 22.18 0.51
CA LYS A 39 14.55 21.12 -0.03
C LYS A 39 13.91 19.74 0.06
N PHE A 40 13.28 19.42 1.18
CA PHE A 40 12.59 18.14 1.35
C PHE A 40 11.44 17.99 0.34
N GLN A 41 10.67 19.04 0.11
CA GLN A 41 9.60 19.06 -0.89
C GLN A 41 10.14 18.96 -2.33
N ASP A 42 11.26 19.60 -2.64
CA ASP A 42 11.89 19.52 -3.97
C ASP A 42 12.50 18.13 -4.21
N GLU A 43 13.01 17.48 -3.17
CA GLU A 43 13.61 16.14 -3.25
C GLU A 43 12.55 15.02 -3.36
N ASN A 44 11.42 15.15 -2.64
CA ASN A 44 10.38 14.13 -2.54
C ASN A 44 9.11 14.44 -3.36
N GLY A 45 9.02 15.61 -3.96
CA GLY A 45 7.90 16.00 -4.82
C GLY A 45 7.92 15.28 -6.17
N ILE A 46 6.76 15.22 -6.82
CA ILE A 46 6.65 14.76 -8.20
C ILE A 46 7.46 15.71 -9.10
N LYS A 47 8.53 15.20 -9.71
CA LYS A 47 9.42 15.98 -10.57
C LYS A 47 8.85 16.04 -11.98
N MET A 48 8.01 17.04 -12.23
CA MET A 48 7.47 17.35 -13.55
C MET A 48 7.71 18.83 -13.82
N ASP A 49 8.29 19.18 -14.97
CA ASP A 49 8.69 20.56 -15.31
C ASP A 49 7.49 21.53 -15.39
N THR A 50 6.29 21.00 -15.62
CA THR A 50 5.02 21.74 -15.67
C THR A 50 4.35 21.92 -14.32
N LEU A 51 4.81 21.21 -13.28
CA LEU A 51 4.18 21.20 -11.96
C LEU A 51 4.40 22.50 -11.18
N PRO A 52 5.56 23.20 -11.21
CA PRO A 52 5.75 24.42 -10.44
C PRO A 52 4.77 25.55 -10.80
N PRO A 53 4.50 25.86 -12.08
CA PRO A 53 3.45 26.81 -12.45
C PRO A 53 2.05 26.37 -12.03
N ALA A 54 1.73 25.08 -12.17
CA ALA A 54 0.43 24.53 -11.78
C ALA A 54 0.20 24.60 -10.25
N LEU A 55 1.24 24.32 -9.45
CA LEU A 55 1.18 24.44 -7.99
C LEU A 55 0.96 25.89 -7.54
N GLN A 56 1.60 26.86 -8.20
CA GLN A 56 1.37 28.28 -7.91
C GLN A 56 -0.09 28.69 -8.18
N LEU A 57 -0.67 28.18 -9.26
CA LEU A 57 -2.09 28.41 -9.58
C LEU A 57 -3.00 27.79 -8.50
N LEU A 58 -2.73 26.56 -8.08
CA LEU A 58 -3.50 25.88 -7.03
C LEU A 58 -3.39 26.59 -5.67
N ASP A 59 -2.21 27.12 -5.34
CA ASP A 59 -2.01 27.91 -4.13
C ASP A 59 -2.88 29.19 -4.15
N LEU A 60 -3.02 29.84 -5.31
CA LEU A 60 -3.93 31.00 -5.48
C LEU A 60 -5.39 30.63 -5.26
N HIS A 61 -5.78 29.41 -5.65
CA HIS A 61 -7.13 28.85 -5.40
C HIS A 61 -7.32 28.31 -3.97
N LYS A 62 -6.32 28.46 -3.08
CA LYS A 62 -6.31 27.93 -1.70
C LYS A 62 -6.46 26.41 -1.62
N ILE A 63 -6.10 25.69 -2.68
CA ILE A 63 -6.09 24.22 -2.69
C ILE A 63 -4.80 23.77 -2.01
N LYS A 64 -4.91 22.84 -1.06
CA LYS A 64 -3.73 22.32 -0.37
C LYS A 64 -2.98 21.41 -1.33
N ARG A 65 -1.67 21.62 -1.45
CA ARG A 65 -0.80 20.74 -2.25
C ARG A 65 -0.88 19.27 -1.80
N HIS A 66 -1.14 19.03 -0.51
CA HIS A 66 -1.40 17.68 0.03
C HIS A 66 -2.51 16.96 -0.75
N ASP A 67 -3.65 17.63 -0.94
CA ASP A 67 -4.83 17.03 -1.55
C ASP A 67 -4.55 16.66 -3.01
N LEU A 68 -3.73 17.44 -3.72
CA LEU A 68 -3.26 17.09 -5.07
C LEU A 68 -2.38 15.83 -5.06
N TYR A 69 -1.41 15.73 -4.15
CA TYR A 69 -0.55 14.55 -4.08
C TYR A 69 -1.32 13.31 -3.64
N GLU A 70 -2.31 13.46 -2.76
CA GLU A 70 -3.21 12.39 -2.35
C GLU A 70 -4.05 11.88 -3.53
N GLN A 71 -4.68 12.80 -4.28
CA GLN A 71 -5.43 12.45 -5.49
C GLN A 71 -4.52 11.80 -6.56
N ALA A 72 -3.35 12.37 -6.83
CA ALA A 72 -2.41 11.78 -7.78
C ALA A 72 -1.97 10.37 -7.36
N ALA A 73 -1.75 10.13 -6.07
CA ALA A 73 -1.43 8.80 -5.56
C ALA A 73 -2.60 7.82 -5.73
N MET A 74 -3.84 8.27 -5.51
CA MET A 74 -5.04 7.48 -5.75
C MET A 74 -5.19 7.11 -7.23
N ASP A 75 -5.10 8.07 -8.14
CA ASP A 75 -5.20 7.84 -9.59
C ASP A 75 -4.13 6.86 -10.08
N ILE A 76 -2.88 7.06 -9.67
CA ILE A 76 -1.78 6.15 -10.02
C ILE A 76 -2.05 4.75 -9.47
N SER A 77 -2.53 4.65 -8.23
CA SER A 77 -2.84 3.33 -7.64
C SER A 77 -3.94 2.61 -8.43
N GLU A 78 -4.97 3.32 -8.88
CA GLU A 78 -6.05 2.76 -9.68
C GLU A 78 -5.54 2.28 -11.05
N HIS A 79 -4.69 3.07 -11.71
CA HIS A 79 -4.04 2.66 -12.96
C HIS A 79 -3.19 1.41 -12.80
N VAL A 80 -2.43 1.29 -11.71
CA VAL A 80 -1.63 0.09 -11.41
C VAL A 80 -2.54 -1.12 -11.19
N VAL A 81 -3.62 -0.97 -10.41
CA VAL A 81 -4.62 -2.03 -10.19
C VAL A 81 -5.26 -2.48 -11.50
N ALA A 82 -5.66 -1.55 -12.36
CA ALA A 82 -6.21 -1.86 -13.68
C ALA A 82 -5.21 -2.66 -14.53
N ARG A 83 -3.94 -2.26 -14.52
CA ARG A 83 -2.90 -2.98 -15.26
C ARG A 83 -2.63 -4.38 -14.70
N ILE A 84 -2.70 -4.56 -13.39
CA ILE A 84 -2.60 -5.88 -12.73
C ILE A 84 -3.73 -6.79 -13.18
N ARG A 85 -4.97 -6.27 -13.26
CA ARG A 85 -6.12 -7.04 -13.78
C ARG A 85 -5.91 -7.49 -15.21
N GLU A 86 -5.50 -6.58 -16.08
CA GLU A 86 -5.17 -6.91 -17.48
C GLU A 86 -4.07 -7.98 -17.59
N LEU A 87 -3.03 -7.90 -16.75
CA LEU A 87 -1.96 -8.89 -16.71
C LEU A 87 -2.44 -10.26 -16.21
N GLY A 88 -3.34 -10.28 -15.23
CA GLY A 88 -3.97 -11.50 -14.72
C GLY A 88 -4.85 -12.19 -15.77
N GLU A 89 -5.63 -11.42 -16.52
CA GLU A 89 -6.49 -11.94 -17.61
C GLU A 89 -5.69 -12.56 -18.77
N ASN A 90 -4.51 -11.99 -19.07
CA ASN A 90 -3.64 -12.51 -20.13
C ASN A 90 -3.00 -13.87 -19.77
N GLY A 91 -2.96 -14.25 -18.48
CA GLY A 91 -2.64 -15.61 -18.01
C GLY A 91 -1.27 -16.18 -18.41
N SER A 92 -0.38 -15.38 -18.99
CA SER A 92 0.93 -15.84 -19.47
C SER A 92 1.89 -16.10 -18.30
N PHE A 93 2.76 -17.11 -18.43
CA PHE A 93 3.78 -17.44 -17.42
C PHE A 93 4.67 -16.23 -17.07
N GLU A 94 5.00 -15.38 -18.04
CA GLU A 94 5.75 -14.14 -17.79
C GLU A 94 4.94 -13.10 -17.00
N SER A 95 3.61 -13.09 -17.15
CA SER A 95 2.74 -12.18 -16.41
C SER A 95 2.63 -12.61 -14.95
N ILE A 96 2.53 -13.91 -14.69
CA ILE A 96 2.55 -14.48 -13.34
C ILE A 96 3.87 -14.14 -12.64
N LYS A 97 5.02 -14.32 -13.30
CA LYS A 97 6.32 -13.95 -12.72
C LYS A 97 6.42 -12.46 -12.39
N LYS A 98 5.90 -11.58 -13.26
CA LYS A 98 5.85 -10.13 -12.99
C LYS A 98 4.93 -9.79 -11.81
N LEU A 99 3.81 -10.50 -11.67
CA LEU A 99 2.90 -10.34 -10.52
C LEU A 99 3.57 -10.80 -9.22
N GLU A 100 4.34 -11.88 -9.24
CA GLU A 100 5.13 -12.33 -8.07
C GLU A 100 6.21 -11.30 -7.68
N GLU A 101 6.97 -10.78 -8.63
CA GLU A 101 7.98 -9.74 -8.38
C GLU A 101 7.37 -8.42 -7.89
N GLN A 102 6.16 -8.07 -8.35
CA GLN A 102 5.40 -6.93 -7.84
C GLN A 102 4.90 -7.19 -6.42
N LEU A 103 4.36 -8.39 -6.16
CA LEU A 103 3.89 -8.78 -4.84
C LEU A 103 5.04 -8.69 -3.82
N GLU A 104 6.22 -9.22 -4.13
CA GLU A 104 7.39 -9.17 -3.24
C GLU A 104 7.74 -7.73 -2.83
N LYS A 105 7.62 -6.77 -3.76
CA LYS A 105 7.92 -5.35 -3.49
C LYS A 105 6.81 -4.62 -2.76
N CYS A 106 5.55 -4.97 -3.02
CA CYS A 106 4.39 -4.26 -2.51
C CYS A 106 3.87 -4.85 -1.19
N PHE A 107 4.19 -6.10 -0.88
CA PHE A 107 3.67 -6.80 0.31
C PHE A 107 4.06 -6.09 1.61
N ASP A 108 5.32 -5.65 1.72
CA ASP A 108 5.82 -4.88 2.87
C ASP A 108 5.15 -3.50 3.02
N MET A 109 4.51 -3.01 1.95
CA MET A 109 3.80 -1.73 1.91
C MET A 109 2.31 -1.85 2.21
N PHE A 110 1.78 -3.04 2.52
CA PHE A 110 0.36 -3.24 2.88
C PHE A 110 -0.18 -2.28 3.97
N PRO A 111 0.60 -1.86 4.99
CA PRO A 111 0.10 -0.89 5.97
C PRO A 111 -0.32 0.46 5.37
N LEU A 112 0.17 0.81 4.17
CA LEU A 112 -0.18 2.05 3.49
C LEU A 112 -1.54 1.93 2.76
N PRO A 113 -2.51 2.82 3.03
CA PRO A 113 -3.84 2.77 2.43
C PRO A 113 -3.84 2.70 0.90
N GLN A 114 -2.98 3.46 0.22
CA GLN A 114 -2.91 3.47 -1.24
C GLN A 114 -2.32 2.18 -1.85
N PHE A 115 -1.57 1.40 -1.08
CA PHE A 115 -0.99 0.13 -1.54
C PHE A 115 -1.86 -1.09 -1.25
N ARG A 116 -2.79 -1.00 -0.28
CA ARG A 116 -3.77 -2.06 0.01
C ARG A 116 -4.49 -2.59 -1.24
N PRO A 117 -5.12 -1.76 -2.10
CA PRO A 117 -5.84 -2.26 -3.26
C PRO A 117 -4.90 -2.96 -4.26
N ILE A 118 -3.66 -2.51 -4.37
CA ILE A 118 -2.63 -3.10 -5.25
C ILE A 118 -2.25 -4.50 -4.75
N VAL A 119 -1.99 -4.67 -3.46
CA VAL A 119 -1.62 -5.96 -2.87
C VAL A 119 -2.80 -6.95 -2.98
N LEU A 120 -4.01 -6.50 -2.64
CA LEU A 120 -5.21 -7.35 -2.69
C LEU A 120 -5.53 -7.81 -4.11
N GLU A 121 -5.41 -6.93 -5.11
CA GLU A 121 -5.63 -7.32 -6.50
C GLU A 121 -4.54 -8.26 -7.01
N ASN A 122 -3.26 -8.05 -6.66
CA ASN A 122 -2.20 -9.01 -7.00
C ASN A 122 -2.48 -10.40 -6.43
N LEU A 123 -2.87 -10.49 -5.15
CA LEU A 123 -3.20 -11.76 -4.51
C LEU A 123 -4.40 -12.45 -5.17
N LYS A 124 -5.38 -11.69 -5.66
CA LYS A 124 -6.54 -12.22 -6.38
C LYS A 124 -6.18 -12.82 -7.73
N GLN A 125 -5.26 -12.19 -8.46
CA GLN A 125 -4.87 -12.62 -9.82
C GLN A 125 -3.88 -13.80 -9.80
N LEU A 126 -3.23 -14.06 -8.66
CA LEU A 126 -2.30 -15.18 -8.52
C LEU A 126 -3.04 -16.51 -8.28
N PRO A 127 -2.85 -17.53 -9.15
CA PRO A 127 -3.53 -18.81 -9.00
C PRO A 127 -3.01 -19.62 -7.81
N LYS A 128 -1.75 -19.44 -7.42
CA LYS A 128 -1.16 -20.08 -6.25
C LYS A 128 -0.30 -19.06 -5.51
N ILE A 129 -0.67 -18.74 -4.27
CA ILE A 129 0.08 -17.80 -3.44
C ILE A 129 1.15 -18.58 -2.68
N PRO A 130 2.40 -18.08 -2.60
CA PRO A 130 3.45 -18.70 -1.81
C PRO A 130 3.10 -18.78 -0.31
N ASP A 131 3.44 -19.92 0.30
CA ASP A 131 3.07 -20.24 1.70
C ASP A 131 3.55 -19.21 2.72
N ASN A 132 4.72 -18.58 2.47
CA ASN A 132 5.30 -17.55 3.32
C ASN A 132 4.37 -16.33 3.47
N TYR A 133 3.67 -15.95 2.40
CA TYR A 133 2.74 -14.81 2.43
C TYR A 133 1.46 -15.18 3.17
N LEU A 134 0.96 -16.41 3.00
CA LEU A 134 -0.21 -16.92 3.71
C LEU A 134 0.02 -16.96 5.23
N ASP A 135 1.21 -17.38 5.67
CA ASP A 135 1.56 -17.38 7.09
C ASP A 135 1.58 -15.97 7.69
N THR A 136 2.01 -14.97 6.90
CA THR A 136 2.00 -13.57 7.34
C THR A 136 0.58 -13.01 7.39
N ILE A 137 -0.28 -13.35 6.42
CA ILE A 137 -1.70 -12.95 6.40
C ILE A 137 -2.44 -13.55 7.61
N MET A 138 -2.17 -14.81 7.96
CA MET A 138 -2.78 -15.44 9.15
C MET A 138 -2.37 -14.77 10.47
N GLY A 139 -1.18 -14.16 10.51
CA GLY A 139 -0.68 -13.44 11.68
C GLY A 139 -1.35 -12.08 11.90
N ASP A 140 -2.01 -11.51 10.89
CA ASP A 140 -2.62 -10.18 10.94
C ASP A 140 -4.12 -10.25 10.60
N ARG A 141 -4.97 -10.08 11.62
CA ARG A 141 -6.43 -10.15 11.49
C ARG A 141 -6.98 -9.06 10.57
N ASP A 142 -6.41 -7.85 10.61
CA ASP A 142 -6.85 -6.74 9.75
C ASP A 142 -6.53 -7.02 8.29
N PHE A 143 -5.44 -7.74 8.02
CA PHE A 143 -5.07 -8.15 6.67
C PHE A 143 -5.94 -9.31 6.18
N TYR A 144 -6.19 -10.30 7.04
CA TYR A 144 -7.06 -11.43 6.73
C TYR A 144 -8.49 -11.00 6.37
N ASP A 145 -9.09 -10.07 7.13
CA ASP A 145 -10.44 -9.57 6.88
C ASP A 145 -10.53 -8.75 5.58
N ALA A 146 -9.43 -8.10 5.17
CA ALA A 146 -9.34 -7.37 3.91
C ALA A 146 -9.08 -8.26 2.68
N CYS A 147 -8.67 -9.52 2.88
CA CYS A 147 -8.35 -10.43 1.78
C CYS A 147 -9.61 -10.88 1.02
N PRO A 148 -9.53 -11.01 -0.33
CA PRO A 148 -10.65 -11.53 -1.10
C PRO A 148 -10.88 -13.03 -0.81
N LEU A 149 -12.13 -13.47 -0.99
CA LEU A 149 -12.56 -14.84 -0.69
C LEU A 149 -11.68 -15.92 -1.34
N THR A 150 -11.18 -15.70 -2.55
CA THR A 150 -10.27 -16.63 -3.25
C THR A 150 -8.99 -16.89 -2.44
N VAL A 151 -8.47 -15.86 -1.78
CA VAL A 151 -7.27 -15.94 -0.94
C VAL A 151 -7.60 -16.60 0.39
N GLN A 152 -8.74 -16.25 1.00
CA GLN A 152 -9.23 -16.90 2.22
C GLN A 152 -9.47 -18.40 2.01
N GLN A 153 -9.98 -18.81 0.84
CA GLN A 153 -10.14 -20.22 0.48
C GLN A 153 -8.79 -20.97 0.45
N GLN A 154 -7.73 -20.35 -0.08
CA GLN A 154 -6.39 -20.95 -0.04
C GLN A 154 -5.87 -21.08 1.40
N ILE A 155 -6.17 -20.12 2.27
CA ILE A 155 -5.85 -20.18 3.69
C ILE A 155 -6.64 -21.32 4.37
N TRP A 156 -7.93 -21.46 4.10
CA TRP A 156 -8.81 -22.49 4.65
C TRP A 156 -8.40 -23.91 4.25
N LEU A 157 -7.93 -24.10 3.02
CA LEU A 157 -7.39 -25.39 2.57
C LEU A 157 -6.18 -25.82 3.41
N ARG A 158 -5.44 -24.88 4.00
CA ARG A 158 -4.27 -25.14 4.84
C ARG A 158 -4.62 -25.18 6.33
N ASN A 159 -5.56 -24.34 6.78
CA ASN A 159 -5.92 -24.22 8.18
C ASN A 159 -7.43 -24.42 8.38
N ASN A 160 -7.79 -25.63 8.83
CA ASN A 160 -9.18 -26.04 9.01
C ASN A 160 -9.85 -25.29 10.17
N ASP A 161 -9.10 -24.86 11.18
CA ASP A 161 -9.64 -24.16 12.35
C ASP A 161 -10.18 -22.77 11.96
N LEU A 162 -9.46 -22.04 11.11
CA LEU A 162 -9.90 -20.74 10.56
C LEU A 162 -11.13 -20.90 9.64
N PHE A 163 -11.22 -22.03 8.92
CA PHE A 163 -12.40 -22.35 8.12
C PHE A 163 -13.62 -22.58 9.01
N VAL A 164 -13.47 -23.38 10.07
CA VAL A 164 -14.55 -23.65 11.03
C VAL A 164 -14.99 -22.36 11.71
N GLU A 165 -14.06 -21.53 12.19
CA GLU A 165 -14.39 -20.23 12.81
C GLU A 165 -15.16 -19.30 11.86
N ALA A 166 -14.80 -19.27 10.58
CA ALA A 166 -15.47 -18.45 9.57
C ALA A 166 -16.86 -19.01 9.16
N PHE A 167 -17.01 -20.34 9.04
CA PHE A 167 -18.25 -20.97 8.56
C PHE A 167 -19.25 -21.33 9.66
N SER A 168 -18.81 -21.57 10.89
CA SER A 168 -19.68 -21.84 12.05
C SER A 168 -20.82 -20.83 12.20
N PRO A 169 -20.57 -19.50 12.23
CA PRO A 169 -21.67 -18.52 12.37
C PRO A 169 -22.64 -18.54 11.18
N LEU A 170 -22.16 -18.91 9.99
CA LEU A 170 -22.97 -19.00 8.78
C LEU A 170 -23.91 -20.22 8.85
N ILE A 171 -23.39 -21.36 9.30
CA ILE A 171 -24.15 -22.60 9.50
C ILE A 171 -25.17 -22.42 10.62
N GLU A 172 -24.80 -21.76 11.72
CA GLU A 172 -25.71 -21.44 12.82
C GLU A 172 -26.87 -20.53 12.40
N CYS A 173 -26.64 -19.61 11.46
CA CYS A 173 -27.69 -18.76 10.89
C CYS A 173 -28.68 -19.56 10.04
N TYR A 174 -28.21 -20.61 9.36
CA TYR A 174 -29.06 -21.51 8.56
C TYR A 174 -29.79 -22.58 9.39
N LEU A 175 -29.28 -22.91 10.58
CA LEU A 175 -29.91 -23.85 11.52
C LEU A 175 -31.02 -23.19 12.37
N LYS A 176 -31.16 -21.87 12.29
CA LYS A 176 -32.23 -21.08 12.91
C LYS A 176 -33.43 -20.94 12.00
#